data_AF-A0A432ZH22-F1
#
_entry.id   AF-A0A432ZH22-F1
#
_cell.length_a   1.000
_cell.length_b   1.000
_cell.length_c   1.000
_cell.angle_alpha   90.00
_cell.angle_beta   90.00
_cell.angle_gamma   90.00
#
_symmetry.space_group_name_H-M   'P 1'
#
loop_
_entity.id
_entity.type
_entity.pdbx_description
1 polymer ?
#
loop_
_entity_poly.entity_id
_entity_poly.type
_entity_poly.pdbx_seq_one_letter_code
_entity_poly.pdbx_strand_id
1 'polypeptide(L)'
;MKRRNYHLLTILVLPLSLAMSGCQLTKQPLEQQQQVFQRAQQWYQQGDLLAAEQQLNRLHRHNLKSPNSWRLLANIHFRQQRMQAAEKAYLAALKLEPSDAVSWHNLALVRLRLTTSTLMSARTQLGSLSDNDATLLDTLLKLQRVTLN
;
A
#
# COMPACT_ATOMS: atom_id res chain seq x y z
N MET A 1 62.47 17.94 -59.00
CA MET A 1 61.08 17.58 -59.35
C MET A 1 60.31 17.25 -58.07
N LYS A 2 59.44 18.14 -57.57
CA LYS A 2 58.29 17.77 -56.73
C LYS A 2 57.29 18.94 -56.66
N ARG A 3 56.09 18.68 -57.19
CA ARG A 3 54.95 19.60 -57.26
C ARG A 3 54.19 19.64 -55.93
N ARG A 4 53.65 20.84 -55.67
CA ARG A 4 52.61 21.17 -54.68
C ARG A 4 51.26 20.57 -55.10
N ASN A 5 50.36 20.25 -54.16
CA ASN A 5 48.97 20.76 -54.13
C ASN A 5 47.93 19.92 -53.33
N TYR A 6 47.23 20.65 -52.46
CA TYR A 6 45.79 20.71 -52.14
C TYR A 6 44.98 19.51 -51.59
N HIS A 7 44.50 19.74 -50.37
CA HIS A 7 43.16 19.48 -49.83
C HIS A 7 42.14 18.72 -50.72
N LEU A 8 41.82 17.50 -50.32
CA LEU A 8 40.49 16.87 -50.51
C LEU A 8 40.22 16.03 -49.25
N LEU A 9 39.44 16.55 -48.31
CA LEU A 9 38.01 16.24 -48.21
C LEU A 9 37.77 14.72 -48.00
N THR A 10 37.93 14.26 -46.75
CA THR A 10 37.35 12.98 -46.31
C THR A 10 36.32 13.26 -45.23
N ILE A 11 35.12 12.79 -45.53
CA ILE A 11 33.84 13.16 -44.94
C ILE A 11 33.66 12.50 -43.59
N LEU A 12 33.11 13.31 -42.68
CA LEU A 12 32.46 13.02 -41.42
C LEU A 12 31.62 11.72 -41.45
N VAL A 13 31.94 10.75 -40.58
CA VAL A 13 30.96 9.78 -40.09
C VAL A 13 31.10 9.71 -38.58
N LEU A 14 30.47 10.64 -37.87
CA LEU A 14 30.14 10.45 -36.46
C LEU A 14 29.22 9.22 -36.38
N PRO A 15 29.52 8.20 -35.58
CA PRO A 15 28.57 7.12 -35.35
C PRO A 15 27.38 7.67 -34.59
N LEU A 16 26.29 7.90 -35.33
CA LEU A 16 24.93 8.18 -34.88
C LEU A 16 24.45 7.00 -34.01
N SER A 17 24.86 6.99 -32.75
CA SER A 17 24.54 5.96 -31.75
C SER A 17 23.82 6.55 -30.53
N LEU A 18 23.00 7.57 -30.78
CA LEU A 18 22.13 8.19 -29.78
C LEU A 18 20.68 8.07 -30.23
N ALA A 19 20.17 6.84 -30.34
CA ALA A 19 18.77 6.64 -30.64
C ALA A 19 18.18 5.34 -30.08
N MET A 20 18.46 4.95 -28.81
CA MET A 20 17.62 3.97 -28.07
C MET A 20 17.61 4.22 -26.55
N SER A 21 17.37 5.45 -26.10
CA SER A 21 17.08 5.71 -24.66
C SER A 21 15.65 6.22 -24.41
N GLY A 22 14.82 6.32 -25.45
CA GLY A 22 13.50 6.95 -25.37
C GLY A 22 12.41 6.14 -24.67
N CYS A 23 12.61 4.84 -24.41
CA CYS A 23 11.59 3.96 -23.81
C CYS A 23 11.90 3.50 -22.36
N GLN A 24 13.03 3.91 -21.78
CA GLN A 24 13.45 3.42 -20.44
C GLN A 24 12.85 4.23 -19.29
N LEU A 25 12.48 5.49 -19.52
CA LEU A 25 11.95 6.39 -18.48
C LEU A 25 10.55 6.01 -17.99
N THR A 26 9.72 5.40 -18.85
CA THR A 26 8.32 5.04 -18.51
C THR A 26 8.19 3.69 -17.79
N LYS A 27 9.11 2.75 -18.01
CA LYS A 27 9.08 1.41 -17.38
C LYS A 27 9.67 1.40 -15.97
N GLN A 28 10.69 2.24 -15.72
CA GLN A 28 11.39 2.30 -14.44
C GLN A 28 10.49 2.49 -13.20
N PRO A 29 9.50 3.43 -13.20
CA PRO A 29 8.67 3.65 -12.01
C PRO A 29 7.73 2.48 -11.69
N LEU A 30 7.19 1.80 -12.70
CA LEU A 30 6.28 0.67 -12.53
C LEU A 30 7.02 -0.59 -12.07
N GLU A 31 8.19 -0.88 -12.65
CA GLU A 31 9.05 -1.99 -12.19
C GLU A 31 9.53 -1.77 -10.76
N GLN A 32 9.94 -0.53 -10.43
CA GLN A 32 10.32 -0.17 -9.07
C GLN A 32 9.15 -0.34 -8.09
N GLN A 33 7.94 0.09 -8.46
CA GLN A 33 6.73 -0.10 -7.66
C GLN A 33 6.50 -1.60 -7.36
N GLN A 34 6.54 -2.44 -8.38
CA GLN A 34 6.31 -3.89 -8.26
C GLN A 34 7.37 -4.54 -7.36
N GLN A 35 8.64 -4.23 -7.57
CA GLN A 35 9.73 -4.80 -6.78
C GLN A 35 9.65 -4.42 -5.29
N VAL A 36 9.37 -3.15 -5.00
CA VAL A 36 9.22 -2.68 -3.61
C VAL A 36 7.99 -3.31 -2.96
N PHE A 37 6.88 -3.42 -3.69
CA PHE A 37 5.67 -4.06 -3.21
C PHE A 37 5.87 -5.55 -2.90
N GLN A 38 6.54 -6.30 -3.78
CA GLN A 38 6.85 -7.71 -3.56
C GLN A 38 7.70 -7.94 -2.31
N ARG A 39 8.74 -7.11 -2.10
CA ARG A 39 9.53 -7.17 -0.86
C ARG A 39 8.65 -6.90 0.35
N ALA A 40 7.80 -5.88 0.32
CA ALA A 40 6.89 -5.59 1.43
C ALA A 40 5.96 -6.78 1.74
N GLN A 41 5.49 -7.50 0.71
CA GLN A 41 4.72 -8.74 0.91
C GLN A 41 5.54 -9.84 1.59
N GLN A 42 6.81 -10.03 1.20
CA GLN A 42 7.70 -11.01 1.84
C GLN A 42 7.91 -10.70 3.32
N TRP A 43 8.26 -9.46 3.66
CA TRP A 43 8.42 -9.03 5.06
C TRP A 43 7.11 -9.22 5.85
N TYR A 44 5.96 -8.88 5.25
CA TYR A 44 4.65 -9.08 5.85
C TYR A 44 4.37 -10.57 6.15
N GLN A 45 4.67 -11.46 5.20
CA GLN A 45 4.52 -12.91 5.37
C GLN A 45 5.43 -13.47 6.45
N GLN A 46 6.66 -12.94 6.56
CA GLN A 46 7.61 -13.29 7.63
C GLN A 46 7.22 -12.73 9.00
N GLY A 47 6.23 -11.83 9.06
CA GLY A 47 5.79 -11.19 10.29
C GLY A 47 6.61 -9.95 10.69
N ASP A 48 7.59 -9.55 9.88
CA ASP A 48 8.27 -8.26 10.05
C ASP A 48 7.39 -7.12 9.50
N LEU A 49 6.42 -6.75 10.32
CA LEU A 49 5.43 -5.73 10.00
C LEU A 49 6.07 -4.34 9.88
N LEU A 50 7.17 -4.08 10.62
CA LEU A 50 7.85 -2.79 10.60
C LEU A 50 8.59 -2.60 9.28
N ALA A 51 9.36 -3.58 8.83
CA ALA A 51 10.06 -3.52 7.55
C ALA A 51 9.08 -3.41 6.38
N ALA A 52 7.97 -4.17 6.41
CA ALA A 52 6.92 -4.10 5.40
C ALA A 52 6.29 -2.70 5.33
N GLU A 53 5.92 -2.11 6.47
CA GLU A 53 5.37 -0.76 6.57
C GLU A 53 6.35 0.29 6.03
N GLN A 54 7.63 0.20 6.37
CA GLN A 54 8.66 1.12 5.88
C GLN A 54 8.77 1.09 4.35
N GLN A 55 8.74 -0.08 3.72
CA GLN A 55 8.79 -0.20 2.26
C GLN A 55 7.56 0.41 1.58
N LEU A 56 6.36 0.19 2.13
CA LEU A 56 5.13 0.76 1.60
C LEU A 56 5.11 2.29 1.74
N ASN A 57 5.57 2.82 2.87
CA ASN A 57 5.71 4.26 3.07
C ASN A 57 6.72 4.89 2.11
N ARG A 58 7.80 4.20 1.74
CA ARG A 58 8.71 4.66 0.68
C ARG A 58 8.01 4.71 -0.67
N LEU A 59 7.29 3.64 -1.02
CA LEU A 59 6.52 3.55 -2.27
C LEU A 59 5.48 4.68 -2.37
N HIS A 60 4.78 5.00 -1.27
CA HIS A 60 3.83 6.11 -1.22
C HIS A 60 4.49 7.48 -1.33
N ARG A 61 5.64 7.71 -0.68
CA ARG A 61 6.42 8.95 -0.78
C ARG A 61 6.89 9.25 -2.20
N HIS A 62 7.18 8.23 -2.99
CA HIS A 62 7.56 8.36 -4.41
C HIS A 62 6.35 8.42 -5.36
N ASN A 63 5.14 8.63 -4.84
CA ASN A 63 3.89 8.63 -5.61
C ASN A 63 3.56 7.33 -6.35
N LEU A 64 4.24 6.23 -6.02
CA LEU A 64 4.01 4.90 -6.60
C LEU A 64 2.91 4.13 -5.88
N LYS A 65 1.94 4.82 -5.26
CA LYS A 65 0.83 4.20 -4.52
C LYS A 65 -0.12 3.42 -5.43
N SER A 66 -0.68 2.32 -4.93
CA SER A 66 -1.66 1.48 -5.62
C SER A 66 -2.70 0.98 -4.62
N PRO A 67 -3.89 0.51 -5.07
CA PRO A 67 -4.88 -0.09 -4.17
C PRO A 67 -4.28 -1.22 -3.33
N ASN A 68 -3.47 -2.07 -3.96
CA ASN A 68 -2.78 -3.18 -3.30
C ASN A 68 -1.77 -2.73 -2.23
N SER A 69 -1.03 -1.65 -2.46
CA SER A 69 -0.07 -1.15 -1.47
C SER A 69 -0.76 -0.52 -0.26
N TRP A 70 -1.87 0.19 -0.47
CA TRP A 70 -2.72 0.68 0.62
C TRP A 70 -3.38 -0.45 1.41
N ARG A 71 -3.90 -1.47 0.72
CA ARG A 71 -4.51 -2.65 1.35
C ARG A 71 -3.50 -3.42 2.20
N LEU A 72 -2.28 -3.62 1.72
CA LEU A 72 -1.23 -4.27 2.51
C LEU A 72 -0.84 -3.43 3.74
N LEU A 73 -0.76 -2.10 3.60
CA LEU A 73 -0.50 -1.21 4.73
C LEU A 73 -1.62 -1.28 5.77
N ALA A 74 -2.87 -1.36 5.33
CA ALA A 74 -4.03 -1.53 6.19
C ALA A 74 -4.01 -2.87 6.94
N ASN A 75 -3.65 -3.97 6.25
CA ASN A 75 -3.47 -5.28 6.87
C ASN A 75 -2.35 -5.26 7.93
N ILE A 76 -1.25 -4.54 7.67
CA ILE A 76 -0.15 -4.35 8.63
C ILE A 76 -0.66 -3.64 9.89
N HIS A 77 -1.34 -2.51 9.72
CA HIS A 77 -1.93 -1.77 10.84
C HIS A 77 -2.94 -2.60 11.62
N PHE A 78 -3.77 -3.39 10.93
CA PHE A 78 -4.72 -4.30 11.55
C PHE A 78 -4.01 -5.34 12.43
N ARG A 79 -2.97 -5.99 11.92
CA ARG A 79 -2.17 -6.96 12.70
C ARG A 79 -1.48 -6.33 13.91
N GLN A 80 -1.10 -5.06 13.81
CA GLN A 80 -0.49 -4.29 14.90
C GLN A 80 -1.53 -3.69 15.86
N GLN A 81 -2.81 -4.06 15.74
CA GLN A 81 -3.93 -3.51 16.51
C GLN A 81 -4.16 -1.99 16.35
N ARG A 82 -3.56 -1.37 15.33
CA ARG A 82 -3.73 0.06 14.99
C ARG A 82 -4.99 0.28 14.16
N MET A 83 -6.17 0.02 14.74
CA MET A 83 -7.44 -0.06 14.01
C MET A 83 -7.80 1.22 13.25
N GLN A 84 -7.58 2.40 13.83
CA GLN A 84 -7.87 3.68 13.16
C GLN A 84 -6.94 3.92 11.96
N ALA A 85 -5.68 3.49 12.05
CA ALA A 85 -4.76 3.57 10.92
C ALA A 85 -5.13 2.56 9.82
N ALA A 86 -5.57 1.36 10.21
CA ALA A 86 -6.07 0.36 9.28
C ALA A 86 -7.30 0.87 8.51
N GLU A 87 -8.28 1.47 9.19
CA GLU A 87 -9.45 2.08 8.55
C GLU A 87 -9.05 3.13 7.50
N LYS A 88 -8.18 4.07 7.87
CA LYS A 88 -7.70 5.11 6.96
C LYS A 88 -7.02 4.52 5.73
N ALA A 89 -6.20 3.48 5.90
CA ALA A 89 -5.50 2.84 4.79
C ALA A 89 -6.44 2.04 3.87
N TYR A 90 -7.46 1.33 4.40
CA TYR A 90 -8.48 0.69 3.55
C TYR A 90 -9.31 1.72 2.78
N LEU A 91 -9.69 2.83 3.43
CA LEU A 91 -10.39 3.93 2.74
C LEU A 91 -9.53 4.54 1.63
N ALA A 92 -8.21 4.63 1.83
CA ALA A 92 -7.29 5.07 0.79
C ALA A 92 -7.19 4.08 -0.38
N ALA A 93 -7.25 2.77 -0.12
CA ALA A 93 -7.34 1.75 -1.17
C ALA A 93 -8.64 1.89 -1.98
N LEU A 94 -9.77 2.02 -1.28
CA LEU A 94 -11.10 2.17 -1.90
C LEU A 94 -11.27 3.49 -2.67
N LYS A 95 -10.53 4.54 -2.29
CA LYS A 95 -10.48 5.77 -3.09
C LYS A 95 -9.86 5.56 -4.47
N LEU A 96 -8.92 4.61 -4.58
CA LEU A 96 -8.28 4.26 -5.84
C LEU A 96 -9.07 3.19 -6.62
N GLU A 97 -9.66 2.23 -5.91
CA GLU A 97 -10.46 1.14 -6.48
C GLU A 97 -11.76 0.96 -5.67
N PRO A 98 -12.85 1.69 -6.00
CA PRO A 98 -14.08 1.67 -5.21
C PRO A 98 -14.79 0.30 -5.18
N SER A 99 -14.51 -0.58 -6.14
CA SER A 99 -15.08 -1.91 -6.29
C SER A 99 -14.26 -3.01 -5.60
N ASP A 100 -13.17 -2.69 -4.88
CA ASP A 100 -12.33 -3.68 -4.20
C ASP A 100 -13.07 -4.35 -3.03
N ALA A 101 -13.66 -5.50 -3.32
CA ALA A 101 -14.40 -6.32 -2.37
C ALA A 101 -13.55 -6.74 -1.15
N VAL A 102 -12.24 -6.95 -1.33
CA VAL A 102 -11.34 -7.35 -0.22
C VAL A 102 -11.17 -6.18 0.75
N SER A 103 -10.96 -4.97 0.22
CA SER A 103 -10.86 -3.77 1.06
C SER A 103 -12.17 -3.46 1.78
N TRP A 104 -13.33 -3.63 1.14
CA TRP A 104 -14.63 -3.48 1.80
C TRP A 104 -14.85 -4.48 2.93
N HIS A 105 -14.56 -5.75 2.67
CA HIS A 105 -14.67 -6.81 3.68
C HIS A 105 -13.79 -6.50 4.90
N ASN A 106 -12.52 -6.21 4.68
CA ASN A 106 -11.61 -5.94 5.79
C ASN A 106 -11.91 -4.63 6.52
N LEU A 107 -12.38 -3.59 5.81
CA LEU A 107 -12.85 -2.35 6.43
C LEU A 107 -14.05 -2.60 7.35
N ALA A 108 -14.98 -3.49 6.96
CA ALA A 108 -16.08 -3.88 7.83
C ALA A 108 -15.57 -4.55 9.12
N LEU A 109 -14.60 -5.48 9.02
CA LEU A 109 -13.98 -6.11 10.19
C LEU A 109 -13.30 -5.08 11.11
N VAL A 110 -12.57 -4.11 10.53
CA VAL A 110 -11.96 -3.00 11.30
C VAL A 110 -13.03 -2.20 12.04
N ARG A 111 -14.11 -1.82 11.35
CA ARG A 111 -15.20 -1.04 11.94
C ARG A 111 -15.92 -1.79 13.04
N LEU A 112 -16.16 -3.09 12.88
CA LEU A 112 -16.73 -3.92 13.95
C LEU A 112 -15.85 -3.88 15.21
N ARG A 113 -14.52 -3.98 15.06
CA ARG A 113 -13.58 -3.88 16.19
C ARG A 113 -13.57 -2.49 16.83
N LEU A 114 -13.60 -1.43 16.01
CA LEU A 114 -13.69 -0.05 16.50
C LEU A 114 -14.99 0.16 17.29
N THR A 115 -16.14 -0.24 16.74
CA THR A 115 -17.44 -0.16 17.43
C THR A 115 -17.43 -0.91 18.74
N THR A 116 -16.86 -2.13 18.75
CA THR A 116 -16.73 -2.94 19.98
C THR A 116 -15.90 -2.21 21.03
N SER A 117 -14.74 -1.68 20.64
CA SER A 117 -13.88 -0.91 21.54
C SER A 117 -14.58 0.33 22.10
N THR A 118 -15.33 1.06 21.26
CA THR A 118 -16.09 2.24 21.67
C THR A 118 -17.18 1.88 22.67
N LEU A 119 -17.95 0.83 22.41
CA LEU A 119 -19.01 0.37 23.32
C LEU A 119 -18.45 -0.12 24.67
N MET A 120 -17.31 -0.82 24.67
CA MET A 120 -16.63 -1.21 25.92
C MET A 120 -16.18 0.01 26.74
N SER A 121 -15.58 1.00 26.07
CA SER A 121 -15.19 2.26 26.72
C SER A 121 -16.39 3.01 27.27
N ALA A 122 -17.48 3.11 26.50
CA ALA A 122 -18.72 3.75 26.94
C ALA A 122 -19.31 3.03 28.17
N ARG A 123 -19.39 1.70 28.17
CA ARG A 123 -19.86 0.92 29.33
C ARG A 123 -19.03 1.21 30.57
N THR A 124 -17.72 1.32 30.42
CA THR A 124 -16.79 1.58 31.53
C THR A 124 -16.99 2.99 32.11
N GLN A 125 -17.20 3.99 31.25
CA GLN A 125 -17.37 5.38 31.68
C GLN A 125 -18.76 5.69 32.24
N LEU A 126 -19.80 5.07 31.67
CA LEU A 126 -21.20 5.34 32.01
C LEU A 126 -21.76 4.39 33.08
N GLY A 127 -21.05 3.30 33.40
CA GLY A 127 -21.51 2.25 34.31
C GLY A 127 -22.50 1.26 33.67
N SER A 128 -23.38 1.74 32.80
CA SER A 128 -24.33 0.92 32.03
C SER A 128 -24.50 1.42 30.59
N LEU A 129 -24.87 0.50 29.69
CA LEU A 129 -25.31 0.82 28.33
C LEU A 129 -26.83 0.72 28.24
N SER A 130 -27.43 1.28 27.19
CA SER A 130 -28.81 0.95 26.83
C SER A 130 -28.94 -0.54 26.54
N ASP A 131 -30.13 -1.12 26.71
CA ASP A 131 -30.35 -2.55 26.44
C ASP A 131 -29.96 -2.95 25.01
N ASN A 132 -30.23 -2.07 24.04
CA ASN A 132 -29.85 -2.26 22.65
C ASN A 132 -28.33 -2.27 22.45
N ASP A 133 -27.62 -1.30 23.04
CA ASP A 133 -26.16 -1.19 22.93
C ASP A 133 -25.45 -2.34 23.67
N ALA A 134 -26.02 -2.78 24.80
CA ALA A 134 -25.52 -3.94 25.54
C ALA A 134 -25.67 -5.23 24.72
N THR A 135 -26.83 -5.41 24.07
CA THR A 135 -27.11 -6.55 23.18
C THR A 135 -26.21 -6.54 21.95
N LEU A 136 -26.00 -5.36 21.35
CA LEU A 136 -25.08 -5.18 20.24
C LEU A 136 -23.64 -5.52 20.65
N LEU A 137 -23.17 -5.00 21.79
CA LEU A 137 -21.84 -5.30 22.30
C LEU A 137 -21.63 -6.80 22.52
N ASP A 138 -22.58 -7.50 23.14
CA ASP A 138 -22.51 -8.96 23.34
C ASP A 138 -22.43 -9.71 21.99
N THR A 139 -23.25 -9.30 21.03
CA THR A 139 -23.25 -9.88 19.68
C THR A 139 -21.91 -9.70 18.97
N LEU A 140 -21.34 -8.48 19.04
CA LEU A 140 -20.05 -8.17 18.44
C LEU A 140 -18.91 -8.97 19.08
N LEU A 141 -18.92 -9.10 20.41
CA LEU A 141 -17.93 -9.90 21.15
C LEU A 141 -18.01 -11.39 20.76
N LYS A 142 -19.22 -11.95 20.60
CA LYS A 142 -19.42 -13.32 20.12
C LYS A 142 -18.88 -13.49 18.71
N LEU A 143 -19.24 -12.61 17.78
CA LEU A 143 -18.78 -12.64 16.38
C LEU A 143 -17.25 -12.62 16.27
N GLN A 144 -16.58 -11.81 17.08
CA GLN A 144 -15.13 -11.66 17.04
C GLN A 144 -14.36 -12.83 17.66
N ARG A 145 -14.98 -13.59 18.56
CA ARG A 145 -14.38 -14.81 19.12
C ARG A 145 -14.42 -15.97 18.14
N VAL A 146 -15.43 -16.04 17.27
CA VAL A 146 -15.62 -17.13 16.30
C VAL A 146 -14.71 -16.99 15.06
N THR A 147 -14.20 -15.79 14.78
CA THR A 147 -13.40 -15.50 13.58
C THR A 147 -11.89 -15.72 13.75
N LEU A 148 -11.44 -16.30 14.87
CA LEU A 148 -10.05 -16.70 15.12
C LEU A 148 -9.85 -18.20 14.86
N ASN A 149 -10.07 -18.65 13.62
CA ASN A 149 -9.66 -19.97 13.13
C ASN A 149 -8.80 -19.81 11.87
#